data_AF-A0A3N5PTB8-F1
#
_entry.id   AF-A0A3N5PTB8-F1
#
_cell.length_a   1.000
_cell.length_b   1.000
_cell.length_c   1.000
_cell.angle_alpha   90.00
_cell.angle_beta   90.00
_cell.angle_gamma   90.00
#
_symmetry.space_group_name_H-M   'P 1'
#
loop_
_entity.id
_entity.type
_entity.pdbx_description
1 polymer ?
#
loop_
_entity_poly.entity_id
_entity_poly.type
_entity_poly.pdbx_seq_one_letter_code
_entity_poly.pdbx_strand_id
1 'polypeptide(L)'
;MTATPSGIKWVPGYTATGLGEGAAQTPFYQSLPIPKASIGYFVCVILLLGTVTFMAVYPALRYGVWQAGITYYSSVGRATPPLLHGRSDVVTNAESIRRFAPRHLELMLAASIAHQASDPKDRPYGTDAVEMVAGLIDPNQSVGIAQLRPGEIEEWAPALAGQSRFDPDVAIRVMTGKLADAEQYIRLQGMEHGSTSKTSHFMLLALVQNCAERSQMEQTVDSFFEYGGSWEQMLGDHQYGGLWNEQLRLILLHVDWLILQGWELPEGV
;
A
#
# COMPACT_ATOMS: atom_id res chain seq x y z
N MET A 1 23.33 40.76 -57.66
CA MET A 1 22.46 39.84 -56.92
C MET A 1 23.34 39.04 -55.97
N THR A 2 23.37 39.44 -54.70
CA THR A 2 23.89 38.70 -53.53
C THR A 2 23.67 39.63 -52.33
N ALA A 3 22.50 39.52 -51.71
CA ALA A 3 22.20 40.22 -50.46
C ALA A 3 22.59 39.30 -49.29
N THR A 4 23.58 39.73 -48.53
CA THR A 4 23.97 39.15 -47.24
C THR A 4 22.88 39.44 -46.20
N PRO A 5 22.40 38.46 -45.42
CA PRO A 5 21.37 38.73 -44.43
C PRO A 5 21.95 39.46 -43.21
N SER A 6 21.23 40.49 -42.78
CA SER A 6 21.47 41.31 -41.61
C SER A 6 21.54 40.49 -40.33
N GLY A 7 22.61 40.67 -39.57
CA GLY A 7 22.76 40.14 -38.22
C GLY A 7 21.67 40.69 -37.29
N ILE A 8 20.97 39.76 -36.63
CA ILE A 8 20.03 40.03 -35.56
C ILE A 8 20.81 40.55 -34.35
N LYS A 9 20.48 41.77 -33.89
CA LYS A 9 20.93 42.31 -32.61
C LYS A 9 20.15 41.63 -31.49
N TRP A 10 20.86 41.01 -30.56
CA TRP A 10 20.28 40.49 -29.32
C TRP A 10 19.94 41.63 -28.36
N VAL A 11 18.67 41.70 -27.96
CA VAL A 11 18.22 42.51 -26.82
C VAL A 11 18.59 41.74 -25.54
N PRO A 12 19.29 42.33 -24.57
CA PRO A 12 19.55 41.66 -23.30
C PRO A 12 18.23 41.52 -22.52
N GLY A 13 17.84 40.30 -22.14
CA GLY A 13 16.79 40.10 -21.13
C GLY A 13 15.71 39.03 -21.37
N TYR A 14 15.87 38.07 -22.28
CA TYR A 14 14.91 36.96 -22.41
C TYR A 14 15.61 35.60 -22.38
N THR A 15 15.40 34.85 -21.30
CA THR A 15 15.68 33.40 -21.21
C THR A 15 14.47 32.59 -21.72
N ALA A 16 14.73 31.38 -22.20
CA ALA A 16 13.80 30.51 -22.93
C ALA A 16 12.68 29.87 -22.10
N THR A 17 12.32 30.46 -20.96
CA THR A 17 11.21 30.02 -20.11
C THR A 17 10.36 31.25 -19.84
N GLY A 18 9.23 31.38 -20.54
CA GLY A 18 8.30 32.51 -20.40
C GLY A 18 7.62 32.57 -19.02
N LEU A 19 8.39 32.83 -17.98
CA LEU A 19 7.93 33.07 -16.63
C LEU A 19 8.47 34.45 -16.21
N GLY A 20 7.57 35.42 -16.19
CA GLY A 20 7.86 36.74 -15.67
C GLY A 20 8.28 36.65 -14.21
N GLU A 21 9.21 37.52 -13.81
CA GLU A 21 9.54 37.80 -12.41
C GLU A 21 8.31 38.36 -11.70
N GLY A 22 7.42 37.47 -11.28
CA GLY A 22 6.43 37.70 -10.25
C GLY A 22 7.05 37.35 -8.91
N ALA A 23 6.93 38.26 -7.94
CA ALA A 23 7.34 38.08 -6.56
C ALA A 23 7.11 36.64 -6.07
N ALA A 24 8.12 36.04 -5.44
CA ALA A 24 8.04 34.72 -4.85
C ALA A 24 6.74 34.58 -4.04
N GLN A 25 5.82 33.76 -4.53
CA GLN A 25 4.64 33.39 -3.76
C GLN A 25 5.14 32.67 -2.52
N THR A 26 4.89 33.27 -1.36
CA THR A 26 5.05 32.59 -0.08
C THR A 26 4.24 31.29 -0.14
N PRO A 27 4.83 30.13 0.18
CA PRO A 27 4.11 28.87 0.14
C PRO A 27 2.87 28.97 1.03
N PHE A 28 1.73 28.49 0.52
CA PHE A 28 0.40 28.61 1.14
C PHE A 28 0.38 28.23 2.64
N TYR A 29 1.25 27.31 3.06
CA TYR A 29 1.43 26.89 4.46
C TYR A 29 1.96 27.98 5.40
N GLN A 30 2.66 29.01 4.91
CA GLN A 30 3.09 30.16 5.72
C GLN A 30 1.95 31.17 6.00
N SER A 31 0.81 31.04 5.31
CA SER A 31 -0.36 31.91 5.49
C SER A 31 -1.46 31.29 6.36
N LEU A 32 -1.27 30.05 6.83
CA LEU A 32 -2.20 29.42 7.75
C LEU A 32 -2.07 30.07 9.14
N PRO A 33 -3.17 30.49 9.78
CA PRO A 33 -3.11 31.01 11.13
C PRO A 33 -2.51 29.93 12.03
N ILE A 34 -1.36 30.23 12.66
CA ILE A 34 -0.81 29.37 13.71
C ILE A 34 -1.91 29.26 14.76
N PRO A 35 -2.50 28.07 14.98
CA PRO A 35 -3.52 27.92 16.01
C PRO A 35 -2.85 28.28 17.32
N LYS A 36 -3.38 29.30 18.01
CA LYS A 36 -2.92 29.65 19.36
C LYS A 36 -3.06 28.39 20.20
N ALA A 37 -1.93 27.76 20.51
CA ALA A 37 -1.90 26.50 21.22
C ALA A 37 -2.55 26.73 22.58
N SER A 38 -3.81 26.30 22.70
CA SER A 38 -4.55 26.39 23.94
C SER A 38 -4.04 25.30 24.88
N ILE A 39 -4.22 25.49 26.18
CA ILE A 39 -3.92 24.45 27.17
C ILE A 39 -4.67 23.15 26.81
N GLY A 40 -5.87 23.26 26.23
CA GLY A 40 -6.63 22.12 25.69
C GLY A 40 -5.91 21.37 24.57
N TYR A 41 -5.26 22.09 23.64
CA TYR A 41 -4.44 21.47 22.58
C TYR A 41 -3.27 20.67 23.15
N PHE A 42 -2.55 21.24 24.12
CA PHE A 42 -1.44 20.53 24.78
C PHE A 42 -1.91 19.32 25.58
N VAL A 43 -3.04 19.41 26.30
CA VAL A 43 -3.61 18.26 27.02
C VAL A 43 -4.04 17.16 26.05
N CYS A 44 -4.66 17.50 24.92
CA CYS A 44 -5.00 16.53 23.88
C CYS A 44 -3.76 15.89 23.27
N VAL A 45 -2.70 16.65 22.97
CA VAL A 45 -1.45 16.11 22.41
C VAL A 45 -0.75 15.19 23.43
N ILE A 46 -0.73 15.56 24.72
CA ILE A 46 -0.14 14.73 25.78
C ILE A 46 -0.94 13.45 26.00
N LEU A 47 -2.29 13.53 25.98
CA LEU A 47 -3.14 12.36 26.07
C LEU A 47 -2.99 11.46 24.85
N LEU A 48 -2.90 12.03 23.65
CA LEU A 48 -2.65 11.29 22.41
C LEU A 48 -1.29 10.58 22.47
N LEU A 49 -0.22 11.31 22.81
CA LEU A 49 1.12 10.75 22.98
C LEU A 49 1.17 9.69 24.08
N GLY A 50 0.50 9.93 25.21
CA GLY A 50 0.41 8.97 26.32
C GLY A 50 -0.33 7.70 25.92
N THR A 51 -1.41 7.83 25.15
CA THR A 51 -2.19 6.70 24.62
C THR A 51 -1.39 5.93 23.58
N VAL A 52 -0.72 6.63 22.66
CA VAL A 52 0.17 6.06 21.64
C VAL A 52 1.33 5.30 22.31
N THR A 53 1.96 5.90 23.32
CA THR A 53 3.06 5.29 24.08
C THR A 53 2.57 4.07 24.88
N PHE A 54 1.41 4.19 25.54
CA PHE A 54 0.81 3.08 26.28
C PHE A 54 0.42 1.91 25.35
N MET A 55 -0.13 2.20 24.17
CA MET A 55 -0.46 1.18 23.16
C MET A 55 0.78 0.57 22.48
N ALA A 56 1.88 1.31 22.37
CA ALA A 56 3.16 0.80 21.89
C ALA A 56 3.82 -0.15 22.91
N VAL A 57 3.61 0.08 24.21
CA VAL A 57 4.22 -0.70 25.31
C VAL A 57 3.45 -1.99 25.61
N TYR A 58 2.15 -2.08 25.31
CA TYR A 58 1.32 -3.25 25.64
C TYR A 58 0.60 -3.88 24.41
N PRO A 59 1.31 -4.73 23.63
CA PRO A 59 0.78 -5.33 22.39
C PRO A 59 -0.46 -6.22 22.59
N ALA A 60 -0.57 -6.92 23.73
CA ALA A 60 -1.69 -7.81 24.01
C ALA A 60 -3.00 -7.07 24.35
N LEU A 61 -2.90 -5.93 25.06
CA LEU A 61 -4.03 -5.04 25.34
C LEU A 61 -4.49 -4.31 24.08
N ARG A 62 -3.53 -3.95 23.21
CA ARG A 62 -3.79 -3.39 21.87
C ARG A 62 -4.66 -4.35 21.05
N TYR A 63 -4.33 -5.63 21.00
CA TYR A 63 -5.11 -6.61 20.22
C TYR A 63 -6.52 -6.86 20.78
N GLY A 64 -6.66 -7.05 22.10
CA GLY A 64 -7.94 -7.41 22.72
C GLY A 64 -8.98 -6.29 22.72
N VAL A 65 -8.57 -5.04 23.01
CA VAL A 65 -9.47 -3.88 22.97
C VAL A 65 -9.88 -3.55 21.52
N TRP A 66 -8.98 -3.77 20.56
CA TRP A 66 -9.26 -3.50 19.15
C TRP A 66 -10.13 -4.55 18.47
N GLN A 67 -9.91 -5.85 18.72
CA GLN A 67 -10.77 -6.92 18.19
C GLN A 67 -12.22 -6.79 18.69
N ALA A 68 -12.40 -6.41 19.96
CA ALA A 68 -13.71 -6.08 20.52
C ALA A 68 -14.34 -4.87 19.81
N GLY A 69 -13.55 -3.85 19.47
CA GLY A 69 -13.97 -2.71 18.68
C GLY A 69 -14.41 -3.09 17.26
N ILE A 70 -13.61 -3.86 16.53
CA ILE A 70 -13.92 -4.28 15.15
C ILE A 70 -15.20 -5.13 15.10
N THR A 71 -15.36 -6.06 16.04
CA THR A 71 -16.55 -6.92 16.15
C THR A 71 -17.81 -6.08 16.48
N TYR A 72 -17.66 -5.07 17.33
CA TYR A 72 -18.76 -4.17 17.69
C TYR A 72 -19.12 -3.20 16.56
N TYR A 73 -18.14 -2.63 15.86
CA TYR A 73 -18.39 -1.67 14.77
C TYR A 73 -18.82 -2.31 13.44
N SER A 74 -18.44 -3.57 13.18
CA SER A 74 -18.91 -4.33 12.02
C SER A 74 -20.35 -4.84 12.16
N SER A 75 -20.84 -4.99 13.39
CA SER A 75 -22.20 -5.48 13.68
C SER A 75 -23.27 -4.39 13.77
N VAL A 76 -22.88 -3.12 13.95
CA VAL A 76 -23.82 -2.00 14.11
C VAL A 76 -23.78 -1.11 12.87
N GLY A 77 -24.57 -1.49 11.86
CA GLY A 77 -24.69 -0.77 10.60
C GLY A 77 -25.13 0.70 10.77
N ARG A 78 -24.54 1.56 9.94
CA ARG A 78 -24.82 3.00 9.71
C ARG A 78 -24.50 3.95 10.87
N ALA A 79 -23.29 4.52 10.83
CA ALA A 79 -22.97 5.97 10.82
C ALA A 79 -21.63 6.27 11.52
N THR A 80 -20.86 7.19 10.92
CA THR A 80 -19.52 7.73 11.26
C THR A 80 -18.30 6.84 10.93
N PRO A 81 -17.24 7.40 10.30
CA PRO A 81 -16.37 6.67 9.38
C PRO A 81 -15.39 5.80 10.18
N PRO A 82 -15.52 4.46 10.11
CA PRO A 82 -14.57 3.60 10.81
C PRO A 82 -13.35 3.45 9.90
N LEU A 83 -12.15 3.52 10.46
CA LEU A 83 -11.11 2.46 10.46
C LEU A 83 -10.86 1.64 9.16
N LEU A 84 -11.38 2.07 8.03
CA LEU A 84 -11.34 1.45 6.70
C LEU A 84 -10.55 2.37 5.76
N HIS A 85 -9.42 2.88 6.26
CA HIS A 85 -8.55 3.77 5.50
C HIS A 85 -8.12 3.09 4.21
N GLY A 86 -7.80 1.79 4.25
CA GLY A 86 -7.49 1.04 3.02
C GLY A 86 -8.63 1.00 1.99
N ARG A 87 -9.89 0.88 2.39
CA ARG A 87 -11.02 0.96 1.43
C ARG A 87 -11.18 2.36 0.84
N SER A 88 -11.01 3.40 1.67
CA SER A 88 -10.99 4.79 1.22
C SER A 88 -9.82 5.07 0.27
N ASP A 89 -8.65 4.52 0.57
CA ASP A 89 -7.43 4.64 -0.23
C ASP A 89 -7.63 3.96 -1.59
N VAL A 90 -8.28 2.79 -1.64
CA VAL A 90 -8.65 2.16 -2.90
C VAL A 90 -9.62 3.02 -3.70
N VAL A 91 -10.68 3.55 -3.09
CA VAL A 91 -11.65 4.40 -3.82
C VAL A 91 -10.98 5.67 -4.34
N THR A 92 -10.15 6.30 -3.52
CA THR A 92 -9.44 7.55 -3.86
C THR A 92 -8.42 7.33 -4.98
N ASN A 93 -7.76 6.18 -5.00
CA ASN A 93 -6.70 5.86 -5.97
C ASN A 93 -7.16 4.88 -7.07
N ALA A 94 -8.46 4.67 -7.24
CA ALA A 94 -9.00 3.68 -8.18
C ALA A 94 -8.51 3.91 -9.62
N GLU A 95 -8.36 5.18 -10.04
CA GLU A 95 -7.83 5.50 -11.36
C GLU A 95 -6.35 5.13 -11.50
N SER A 96 -5.51 5.46 -10.51
CA SER A 96 -4.10 5.08 -10.51
C SER A 96 -3.93 3.56 -10.50
N ILE A 97 -4.74 2.84 -9.71
CA ILE A 97 -4.75 1.37 -9.69
C ILE A 97 -5.06 0.83 -11.09
N ARG A 98 -6.13 1.28 -11.74
CA ARG A 98 -6.52 0.86 -13.11
C ARG A 98 -5.49 1.24 -14.16
N ARG A 99 -4.77 2.35 -13.95
CA ARG A 99 -3.75 2.83 -14.88
C ARG A 99 -2.49 1.96 -14.84
N PHE A 100 -2.08 1.53 -13.65
CA PHE A 100 -0.79 0.87 -13.46
C PHE A 100 -0.89 -0.64 -13.39
N ALA A 101 -1.94 -1.20 -12.80
CA ALA A 101 -2.12 -2.65 -12.75
C ALA A 101 -2.76 -3.19 -14.04
N PRO A 102 -2.24 -4.29 -14.60
CA PRO A 102 -2.96 -5.05 -15.61
C PRO A 102 -4.32 -5.52 -15.11
N ARG A 103 -5.33 -5.59 -15.99
CA ARG A 103 -6.73 -5.92 -15.63
C ARG A 103 -6.88 -7.16 -14.75
N HIS A 104 -6.09 -8.20 -14.98
CA HIS A 104 -6.15 -9.44 -14.19
C HIS A 104 -5.50 -9.32 -12.80
N LEU A 105 -4.69 -8.28 -12.56
CA LEU A 105 -4.06 -7.97 -11.27
C LEU A 105 -4.72 -6.81 -10.52
N GLU A 106 -5.49 -5.97 -11.21
CA GLU A 106 -6.16 -4.79 -10.66
C GLU A 106 -6.91 -5.10 -9.35
N LEU A 107 -7.75 -6.14 -9.36
CA LEU A 107 -8.53 -6.52 -8.18
C LEU A 107 -7.64 -7.06 -7.04
N MET A 108 -6.58 -7.82 -7.35
CA MET A 108 -5.65 -8.31 -6.33
C MET A 108 -4.90 -7.15 -5.66
N LEU A 109 -4.42 -6.21 -6.47
CA LEU A 109 -3.77 -5.00 -6.00
C LEU A 109 -4.69 -4.19 -5.10
N ALA A 110 -5.92 -3.92 -5.55
CA ALA A 110 -6.92 -3.20 -4.78
C ALA A 110 -7.25 -3.93 -3.46
N ALA A 111 -7.40 -5.26 -3.48
CA ALA A 111 -7.68 -6.04 -2.28
C ALA A 111 -6.52 -5.96 -1.28
N SER A 112 -5.28 -5.95 -1.80
CA SER A 112 -4.06 -5.89 -1.00
C SER A 112 -3.88 -4.54 -0.32
N ILE A 113 -4.11 -3.44 -1.04
CA ILE A 113 -4.15 -2.08 -0.44
C ILE A 113 -5.25 -2.01 0.61
N ALA A 114 -6.46 -2.47 0.28
CA ALA A 114 -7.57 -2.43 1.22
C ALA A 114 -7.26 -3.22 2.49
N HIS A 115 -6.62 -4.38 2.37
CA HIS A 115 -6.19 -5.20 3.50
C HIS A 115 -5.12 -4.50 4.34
N GLN A 116 -3.96 -4.19 3.75
CA GLN A 116 -2.81 -3.63 4.44
C GLN A 116 -3.11 -2.30 5.14
N ALA A 117 -3.89 -1.42 4.49
CA ALA A 117 -4.23 -0.13 5.05
C ALA A 117 -5.52 -0.14 5.90
N SER A 118 -6.25 -1.26 5.99
CA SER A 118 -7.37 -1.41 6.93
C SER A 118 -7.02 -2.27 8.15
N ASP A 119 -5.91 -3.02 8.14
CA ASP A 119 -5.49 -3.81 9.30
C ASP A 119 -4.85 -2.90 10.38
N PRO A 120 -5.46 -2.76 11.56
CA PRO A 120 -4.89 -1.95 12.66
C PRO A 120 -3.61 -2.55 13.26
N LYS A 121 -3.31 -3.82 12.98
CA LYS A 121 -2.01 -4.44 13.29
C LYS A 121 -0.91 -3.78 12.47
N ASP A 122 -1.15 -3.63 11.16
CA ASP A 122 -0.17 -3.15 10.20
C ASP A 122 -0.15 -1.62 10.12
N ARG A 123 -1.34 -0.98 10.17
CA ARG A 123 -1.50 0.48 10.15
C ARG A 123 -2.20 1.03 11.41
N PRO A 124 -1.58 0.94 12.61
CA PRO A 124 -2.19 1.27 13.91
C PRO A 124 -2.87 2.64 14.03
N TYR A 125 -2.40 3.60 13.24
CA TYR A 125 -2.78 5.00 13.36
C TYR A 125 -3.59 5.49 12.17
N GLY A 126 -3.80 4.64 11.16
CA GLY A 126 -4.64 4.90 9.98
C GLY A 126 -4.29 6.13 9.16
N THR A 127 -3.16 6.81 9.41
CA THR A 127 -2.85 8.12 8.80
C THR A 127 -1.35 8.26 8.56
N ASP A 128 -0.99 8.70 7.35
CA ASP A 128 0.41 8.90 6.93
C ASP A 128 1.15 9.88 7.83
N ALA A 129 0.47 10.90 8.35
CA ALA A 129 1.07 11.87 9.26
C ALA A 129 1.61 11.25 10.56
N VAL A 130 0.91 10.23 11.09
CA VAL A 130 1.37 9.54 12.31
C VAL A 130 2.42 8.49 11.98
N GLU A 131 2.32 7.82 10.83
CA GLU A 131 3.37 6.92 10.33
C GLU A 131 4.66 7.65 10.01
N MET A 132 4.62 8.87 9.48
CA MET A 132 5.81 9.68 9.27
C MET A 132 6.53 9.96 10.59
N VAL A 133 5.78 10.23 11.68
CA VAL A 133 6.35 10.45 13.01
C VAL A 133 6.84 9.13 13.63
N ALA A 134 6.11 8.04 13.43
CA ALA A 134 6.51 6.71 13.90
C ALA A 134 7.75 6.18 13.14
N GLY A 135 7.88 6.45 11.85
CA GLY A 135 9.04 6.12 11.02
C GLY A 135 10.31 6.90 11.39
N LEU A 136 10.18 8.04 12.10
CA LEU A 136 11.32 8.71 12.74
C LEU A 136 11.83 7.95 13.97
N ILE A 137 11.01 7.08 14.54
CA ILE A 137 11.30 6.28 15.74
C ILE A 137 11.71 4.86 15.34
N ASP A 138 11.07 4.27 14.32
CA ASP A 138 11.42 2.99 13.72
C ASP A 138 11.63 3.12 12.20
N PRO A 139 12.89 3.22 11.73
CA PRO A 139 13.18 3.35 10.31
C PRO A 139 12.82 2.09 9.50
N ASN A 140 12.59 0.95 10.17
CA ASN A 140 12.23 -0.33 9.54
C ASN A 140 10.71 -0.50 9.34
N GLN A 141 9.91 0.47 9.77
CA GLN A 141 8.47 0.39 9.70
C GLN A 141 7.96 0.32 8.25
N SER A 142 6.94 -0.52 8.04
CA SER A 142 6.06 -0.50 6.86
C SER A 142 5.23 0.79 6.84
N VAL A 143 5.16 1.49 5.70
CA VAL A 143 4.47 2.79 5.61
C VAL A 143 3.68 2.97 4.32
N GLY A 144 2.74 3.91 4.35
CA GLY A 144 1.95 4.32 3.19
C GLY A 144 0.82 3.34 2.85
N ILE A 145 0.07 3.62 1.78
CA ILE A 145 -1.11 2.84 1.40
C ILE A 145 -0.81 1.37 1.07
N ALA A 146 0.44 1.09 0.70
CA ALA A 146 0.95 -0.24 0.36
C ALA A 146 1.76 -0.89 1.49
N GLN A 147 1.86 -0.25 2.66
CA GLN A 147 2.62 -0.72 3.82
C GLN A 147 4.04 -1.21 3.46
N LEU A 148 4.73 -0.46 2.61
CA LEU A 148 6.04 -0.85 2.07
C LEU A 148 7.11 -0.76 3.17
N ARG A 149 7.90 -1.82 3.32
CA ARG A 149 9.13 -1.86 4.13
C ARG A 149 10.28 -1.13 3.43
N PRO A 150 11.36 -0.76 4.15
CA PRO A 150 12.56 -0.26 3.50
C PRO A 150 13.15 -1.29 2.54
N GLY A 151 13.68 -0.83 1.40
CA GLY A 151 14.26 -1.69 0.37
C GLY A 151 13.26 -2.24 -0.64
N GLU A 152 11.95 -2.21 -0.36
CA GLU A 152 10.95 -2.76 -1.28
C GLU A 152 10.80 -1.95 -2.56
N ILE A 153 11.09 -0.64 -2.53
CA ILE A 153 11.13 0.16 -3.76
C ILE A 153 12.29 -0.31 -4.64
N GLU A 154 13.47 -0.46 -4.05
CA GLU A 154 14.68 -0.88 -4.74
C GLU A 154 14.56 -2.30 -5.30
N GLU A 155 13.92 -3.21 -4.55
CA GLU A 155 13.73 -4.61 -4.95
C GLU A 155 12.70 -4.76 -6.07
N TRP A 156 11.53 -4.12 -5.93
CA TRP A 156 10.37 -4.40 -6.80
C TRP A 156 10.13 -3.34 -7.88
N ALA A 157 10.70 -2.15 -7.73
CA ALA A 157 10.61 -1.09 -8.71
C ALA A 157 11.90 -0.25 -8.75
N PRO A 158 13.05 -0.83 -9.16
CA PRO A 158 14.37 -0.17 -9.07
C PRO A 158 14.44 1.17 -9.82
N ALA A 159 13.60 1.37 -10.85
CA ALA A 159 13.47 2.65 -11.56
C ALA A 159 12.90 3.79 -10.68
N LEU A 160 12.33 3.48 -9.52
CA LEU A 160 11.77 4.40 -8.54
C LEU A 160 12.63 4.52 -7.28
N ALA A 161 13.81 3.91 -7.25
CA ALA A 161 14.72 3.95 -6.10
C ALA A 161 14.94 5.37 -5.58
N GLY A 162 14.91 5.52 -4.25
CA GLY A 162 15.04 6.83 -3.58
C GLY A 162 13.78 7.71 -3.58
N GLN A 163 12.66 7.27 -4.17
CA GLN A 163 11.38 7.96 -4.05
C GLN A 163 10.67 7.63 -2.72
N SER A 164 9.63 8.42 -2.39
CA SER A 164 8.91 8.28 -1.12
C SER A 164 7.94 7.10 -1.12
N ARG A 165 7.99 6.28 -0.07
CA ARG A 165 6.99 5.22 0.20
C ARG A 165 5.60 5.77 0.55
N PHE A 166 5.50 7.04 0.94
CA PHE A 166 4.23 7.72 1.21
C PHE A 166 3.55 8.27 -0.06
N ASP A 167 4.26 8.32 -1.19
CA ASP A 167 3.65 8.72 -2.45
C ASP A 167 2.75 7.56 -2.94
N PRO A 168 1.43 7.77 -3.05
CA PRO A 168 0.51 6.69 -3.42
C PRO A 168 0.77 6.15 -4.82
N ASP A 169 1.21 6.98 -5.78
CA ASP A 169 1.51 6.54 -7.13
C ASP A 169 2.79 5.67 -7.14
N VAL A 170 3.79 6.01 -6.32
CA VAL A 170 4.99 5.17 -6.13
C VAL A 170 4.59 3.85 -5.48
N ALA A 171 3.82 3.90 -4.39
CA ALA A 171 3.37 2.74 -3.64
C ALA A 171 2.60 1.73 -4.51
N ILE A 172 1.65 2.22 -5.31
CA ILE A 172 0.87 1.41 -6.26
C ILE A 172 1.76 0.74 -7.30
N ARG A 173 2.73 1.48 -7.86
CA ARG A 173 3.64 0.93 -8.88
C ARG A 173 4.59 -0.12 -8.32
N VAL A 174 5.06 0.05 -7.08
CA VAL A 174 5.89 -0.94 -6.38
C VAL A 174 5.10 -2.22 -6.13
N MET A 175 3.88 -2.14 -5.60
CA MET A 175 3.02 -3.31 -5.42
C MET A 175 2.69 -4.01 -6.74
N THR A 176 2.43 -3.23 -7.79
CA THR A 176 2.19 -3.79 -9.13
C THR A 176 3.42 -4.54 -9.64
N GLY A 177 4.62 -3.98 -9.47
CA GLY A 177 5.89 -4.65 -9.81
C GLY A 177 6.06 -5.97 -9.07
N LYS A 178 5.80 -5.97 -7.75
CA LYS A 178 5.82 -7.19 -6.93
C LYS A 178 4.83 -8.25 -7.44
N LEU A 179 3.58 -7.88 -7.73
CA LEU A 179 2.58 -8.81 -8.26
C LEU A 179 2.95 -9.35 -9.63
N ALA A 180 3.53 -8.53 -10.50
CA ALA A 180 3.95 -8.95 -11.83
C ALA A 180 5.12 -9.96 -11.78
N ASP A 181 6.12 -9.71 -10.93
CA ASP A 181 7.23 -10.64 -10.70
C ASP A 181 6.71 -11.97 -10.12
N ALA A 182 5.79 -11.91 -9.16
CA ALA A 182 5.15 -13.08 -8.58
C ALA A 182 4.35 -13.88 -9.61
N GLU A 183 3.55 -13.20 -10.44
CA GLU A 183 2.79 -13.82 -11.52
C GLU A 183 3.72 -14.56 -12.48
N GLN A 184 4.83 -13.94 -12.88
CA GLN A 184 5.82 -14.56 -13.74
C GLN A 184 6.41 -15.82 -13.09
N TYR A 185 6.78 -15.73 -11.81
CA TYR A 185 7.37 -16.86 -11.08
C TYR A 185 6.39 -18.04 -10.93
N ILE A 186 5.14 -17.77 -10.53
CA ILE A 186 4.09 -18.79 -10.40
C ILE A 186 3.86 -19.49 -11.74
N ARG A 187 3.88 -18.74 -12.87
CA ARG A 187 3.73 -19.33 -14.20
C ARG A 187 4.88 -20.23 -14.58
N LEU A 188 6.12 -19.88 -14.24
CA LEU A 188 7.29 -20.73 -14.48
C LEU A 188 7.17 -22.03 -13.69
N GLN A 189 6.88 -21.94 -12.39
CA GLN A 189 6.69 -23.10 -11.53
C GLN A 189 5.54 -24.00 -12.02
N GLY A 190 4.42 -23.42 -12.46
CA GLY A 190 3.31 -24.16 -13.05
C GLY A 190 3.63 -24.85 -14.39
N MET A 191 4.65 -24.41 -15.13
CA MET A 191 5.12 -25.15 -16.31
C MET A 191 5.92 -26.40 -15.93
N GLU A 192 6.65 -26.34 -14.82
CA GLU A 192 7.51 -27.43 -14.35
C GLU A 192 6.72 -28.50 -13.56
N HIS A 193 5.77 -28.08 -12.74
CA HIS A 193 5.04 -28.94 -11.81
C HIS A 193 3.59 -29.24 -12.25
N GLY A 194 3.13 -28.67 -13.37
CA GLY A 194 1.75 -28.80 -13.87
C GLY A 194 0.94 -27.52 -13.67
N SER A 195 -0.01 -27.27 -14.59
CA SER A 195 -0.68 -25.95 -14.66
C SER A 195 -1.41 -25.61 -13.36
N THR A 196 -1.13 -24.43 -12.82
CA THR A 196 -1.86 -23.87 -11.67
C THR A 196 -3.27 -23.46 -12.10
N SER A 197 -4.29 -23.82 -11.32
CA SER A 197 -5.64 -23.29 -11.53
C SER A 197 -5.65 -21.77 -11.33
N LYS A 198 -6.61 -21.06 -11.95
CA LYS A 198 -6.71 -19.61 -11.79
C LYS A 198 -6.97 -19.20 -10.33
N THR A 199 -7.80 -19.95 -9.61
CA THR A 199 -8.03 -19.75 -8.17
C THR A 199 -6.74 -19.95 -7.37
N SER A 200 -5.97 -21.02 -7.62
CA SER A 200 -4.69 -21.22 -6.94
C SER A 200 -3.68 -20.11 -7.27
N HIS A 201 -3.66 -19.65 -8.52
CA HIS A 201 -2.82 -18.53 -8.93
C HIS A 201 -3.18 -17.25 -8.15
N PHE A 202 -4.48 -16.94 -8.04
CA PHE A 202 -4.97 -15.81 -7.26
C PHE A 202 -4.58 -15.93 -5.77
N MET A 203 -4.75 -17.10 -5.17
CA MET A 203 -4.37 -17.33 -3.77
C MET A 203 -2.86 -17.16 -3.54
N LEU A 204 -2.02 -17.65 -4.46
CA LEU A 204 -0.57 -17.47 -4.37
C LEU A 204 -0.18 -15.99 -4.45
N LEU A 205 -0.77 -15.23 -5.38
CA LEU A 205 -0.56 -13.78 -5.45
C LEU A 205 -0.94 -13.08 -4.15
N ALA A 206 -2.06 -13.48 -3.53
CA ALA A 206 -2.49 -12.93 -2.25
C ALA A 206 -1.48 -13.22 -1.12
N LEU A 207 -0.87 -14.41 -1.09
CA LEU A 207 0.16 -14.76 -0.11
C LEU A 207 1.45 -13.95 -0.31
N VAL A 208 1.91 -13.83 -1.56
CA VAL A 208 3.15 -13.12 -1.92
C VAL A 208 3.14 -11.65 -1.52
N GLN A 209 1.97 -11.01 -1.40
CA GLN A 209 1.88 -9.61 -1.00
C GLN A 209 2.50 -9.30 0.37
N ASN A 210 2.60 -10.30 1.25
CA ASN A 210 3.22 -10.17 2.57
C ASN A 210 4.73 -10.52 2.57
N CYS A 211 5.28 -10.94 1.44
CA CYS A 211 6.71 -11.16 1.28
C CYS A 211 7.42 -9.81 1.09
N ALA A 212 8.48 -9.58 1.86
CA ALA A 212 9.29 -8.37 1.72
C ALA A 212 10.39 -8.53 0.67
N GLU A 213 10.87 -9.78 0.52
CA GLU A 213 12.00 -10.13 -0.33
C GLU A 213 11.60 -11.16 -1.39
N ARG A 214 12.32 -11.17 -2.51
CA ARG A 214 12.13 -12.14 -3.59
C ARG A 214 12.32 -13.58 -3.13
N SER A 215 13.33 -13.85 -2.30
CA SER A 215 13.58 -15.17 -1.71
C SER A 215 12.36 -15.71 -0.93
N GLN A 216 11.66 -14.84 -0.20
CA GLN A 216 10.45 -15.21 0.56
C GLN A 216 9.26 -15.48 -0.35
N MET A 217 9.12 -14.69 -1.42
CA MET A 217 8.13 -14.95 -2.46
C MET A 217 8.37 -16.33 -3.08
N GLU A 218 9.60 -16.60 -3.52
CA GLU A 218 9.98 -17.88 -4.14
C GLU A 218 9.66 -19.03 -3.19
N GLN A 219 10.12 -18.97 -1.94
CA GLN A 219 9.81 -19.97 -0.92
C GLN A 219 8.31 -20.19 -0.71
N THR A 220 7.52 -19.12 -0.71
CA THR A 220 6.05 -19.21 -0.53
C THR A 220 5.40 -19.93 -1.70
N VAL A 221 5.84 -19.64 -2.93
CA VAL A 221 5.33 -20.28 -4.14
C VAL A 221 5.80 -21.72 -4.22
N ASP A 222 7.09 -21.97 -3.98
CA ASP A 222 7.69 -23.31 -4.01
C ASP A 222 7.00 -24.24 -3.02
N SER A 223 6.70 -23.74 -1.81
CA SER A 223 5.96 -24.52 -0.79
C SER A 223 4.66 -25.11 -1.37
N PHE A 224 3.88 -24.32 -2.12
CA PHE A 224 2.64 -24.83 -2.73
C PHE A 224 2.89 -26.00 -3.69
N PHE A 225 3.96 -25.92 -4.50
CA PHE A 225 4.33 -26.98 -5.43
C PHE A 225 4.99 -28.18 -4.75
N GLU A 226 5.71 -27.98 -3.64
CA GLU A 226 6.25 -29.05 -2.79
C GLU A 226 5.14 -29.90 -2.16
N TYR A 227 4.01 -29.30 -1.77
CA TYR A 227 2.80 -30.02 -1.36
C TYR A 227 1.96 -30.55 -2.56
N GLY A 228 2.54 -30.62 -3.75
CA GLY A 228 1.88 -31.13 -4.95
C GLY A 228 0.65 -30.32 -5.38
N GLY A 229 0.62 -29.02 -5.05
CA GLY A 229 -0.52 -28.14 -5.32
C GLY A 229 -1.71 -28.34 -4.37
N SER A 230 -1.52 -29.03 -3.24
CA SER A 230 -2.57 -29.28 -2.26
C SER A 230 -2.67 -28.17 -1.22
N TRP A 231 -3.69 -27.31 -1.37
CA TRP A 231 -4.00 -26.29 -0.36
C TRP A 231 -4.32 -26.87 1.02
N GLU A 232 -4.98 -28.04 1.08
CA GLU A 232 -5.28 -28.70 2.35
C GLU A 232 -3.99 -29.06 3.11
N GLN A 233 -3.00 -29.59 2.40
CA GLN A 233 -1.72 -29.96 3.01
C GLN A 233 -0.89 -28.72 3.36
N MET A 234 -0.79 -27.76 2.43
CA MET A 234 -0.04 -26.52 2.64
C MET A 234 -0.61 -25.69 3.79
N LEU A 235 -1.93 -25.54 3.88
CA LEU A 235 -2.59 -24.80 4.96
C LEU A 235 -2.72 -25.61 6.25
N GLY A 236 -2.57 -26.94 6.17
CA GLY A 236 -2.46 -27.84 7.32
C GLY A 236 -1.08 -27.85 7.96
N ASP A 237 -0.07 -27.27 7.31
CA ASP A 237 1.29 -27.22 7.84
C ASP A 237 1.36 -26.38 9.13
N HIS A 238 1.95 -26.96 10.18
CA HIS A 238 2.00 -26.32 11.50
C HIS A 238 2.93 -25.11 11.57
N GLN A 239 3.91 -25.01 10.67
CA GLN A 239 4.85 -23.90 10.64
C GLN A 239 4.26 -22.66 9.97
N TYR A 240 3.47 -22.83 8.92
CA TYR A 240 3.03 -21.71 8.07
C TYR A 240 1.52 -21.63 7.84
N GLY A 241 0.81 -22.75 7.90
CA GLY A 241 -0.58 -22.86 7.45
C GLY A 241 -1.55 -21.94 8.18
N GLY A 242 -1.35 -21.72 9.48
CA GLY A 242 -2.15 -20.78 10.27
C GLY A 242 -2.06 -19.33 9.77
N LEU A 243 -0.83 -18.86 9.46
CA LEU A 243 -0.58 -17.50 8.98
C LEU A 243 -1.16 -17.31 7.57
N TRP A 244 -0.93 -18.26 6.67
CA TRP A 244 -1.43 -18.21 5.30
C TRP A 244 -2.96 -18.27 5.23
N ASN A 245 -3.59 -19.11 6.05
CA ASN A 245 -5.05 -19.19 6.11
C ASN A 245 -5.67 -17.88 6.61
N GLU A 246 -5.09 -17.26 7.64
CA GLU A 246 -5.52 -15.95 8.11
C GLU A 246 -5.40 -14.88 7.02
N GLN A 247 -4.27 -14.80 6.34
CA GLN A 247 -4.02 -13.84 5.27
C GLN A 247 -4.99 -14.00 4.10
N LEU A 248 -5.22 -15.23 3.63
CA LEU A 248 -6.17 -15.51 2.55
C LEU A 248 -7.59 -15.11 2.94
N ARG A 249 -8.01 -15.45 4.16
CA ARG A 249 -9.34 -15.08 4.68
C ARG A 249 -9.53 -13.57 4.72
N LEU A 250 -8.53 -12.81 5.16
CA LEU A 250 -8.60 -11.36 5.22
C LEU A 250 -8.66 -10.73 3.83
N ILE A 251 -7.84 -11.19 2.88
CA ILE A 251 -7.88 -10.73 1.49
C ILE A 251 -9.27 -10.95 0.87
N LEU A 252 -9.88 -12.12 1.07
CA LEU A 252 -11.22 -12.42 0.54
C LEU A 252 -12.30 -11.45 1.04
N LEU A 253 -12.23 -11.03 2.31
CA LEU A 253 -13.15 -10.03 2.86
C LEU A 253 -13.05 -8.67 2.14
N HIS A 254 -11.88 -8.33 1.63
CA HIS A 254 -11.68 -7.12 0.82
C HIS A 254 -12.12 -7.33 -0.63
N VAL A 255 -11.89 -8.51 -1.20
CA VAL A 255 -12.38 -8.88 -2.53
C VAL A 255 -13.90 -8.80 -2.62
N ASP A 256 -14.63 -9.37 -1.67
CA ASP A 256 -16.09 -9.33 -1.65
C ASP A 256 -16.62 -7.88 -1.64
N TRP A 257 -15.99 -7.03 -0.83
CA TRP A 257 -16.32 -5.61 -0.80
C TRP A 257 -16.02 -4.91 -2.14
N LEU A 258 -14.89 -5.21 -2.79
CA LEU A 258 -14.52 -4.64 -4.09
C LEU A 258 -15.50 -5.03 -5.20
N ILE A 259 -15.96 -6.28 -5.22
CA ILE A 259 -16.98 -6.75 -6.16
C ILE A 259 -18.27 -5.95 -5.98
N LEU A 260 -18.68 -5.69 -4.74
CA LEU A 260 -19.82 -4.81 -4.45
C LEU A 260 -19.60 -3.35 -4.88
N GLN A 261 -18.34 -2.89 -5.01
CA GLN A 261 -17.99 -1.58 -5.57
C GLN A 261 -17.83 -1.60 -7.10
N GLY A 262 -18.12 -2.71 -7.77
CA GLY A 262 -18.07 -2.84 -9.23
C GLY A 262 -16.69 -3.19 -9.79
N TRP A 263 -15.78 -3.71 -8.96
CA TRP A 263 -14.55 -4.33 -9.47
C TRP A 263 -14.85 -5.75 -9.95
N GLU A 264 -14.18 -6.16 -11.02
CA GLU A 264 -14.42 -7.46 -11.64
C GLU A 264 -13.39 -8.49 -11.20
N LEU A 265 -13.87 -9.68 -10.84
CA LEU A 265 -13.01 -10.83 -10.61
C LEU A 265 -12.47 -11.32 -11.96
N PRO A 266 -11.18 -11.68 -12.06
CA PRO A 266 -10.65 -12.27 -13.28
C PRO A 266 -11.43 -13.54 -13.65
N GLU A 267 -11.74 -13.71 -14.93
CA GLU A 267 -12.55 -14.83 -15.40
C GLU A 267 -11.97 -16.17 -14.94
N GLY A 268 -12.77 -17.00 -14.27
CA GLY A 268 -12.42 -18.35 -13.83
C GLY A 268 -11.65 -18.44 -12.51
N VAL A 269 -11.54 -17.34 -11.76
CA VAL A 269 -11.12 -17.34 -10.34
C VAL A 269 -12.31 -17.71 -9.45
#